data_AF-A0A6S7KM10-F1
#
_entry.id   AF-A0A6S7KM10-F1
#
_cell.length_a   1.000
_cell.length_b   1.000
_cell.length_c   1.000
_cell.angle_alpha   90.00
_cell.angle_beta   90.00
_cell.angle_gamma   90.00
#
_symmetry.space_group_name_H-M   'P 1'
#
loop_
_entity.id
_entity.type
_entity.pdbx_description
1 polymer ?
#
loop_
_entity_poly.entity_id
_entity_poly.type
_entity_poly.pdbx_seq_one_letter_code
_entity_poly.pdbx_strand_id
1 'polypeptide(L)'
;MTEKPLKNHRRTRKNQPTKESPTSSLPSTNVRTDIRASFLVFGPLLARTGKAEVYKPGGCDIQKEPRKVDYHIQAMEDMSVQEKPSIEETNIFVKMEVENGLKPAAITFEKSSVGATETAMMAASLVEGDTVIRHAAIEPEIYDLADMLKKMGAKIKIDENVEIAEDDLTDFGIEEEVWNVITVTGRKSLRSVSHRVMPDRIEFGTYAIAAAMNN
;
A
#
# COMPACT_ATOMS: atom_id res chain seq x y z
N MET A 1 16.55 -53.16 21.71
CA MET A 1 16.54 -52.12 20.66
C MET A 1 16.47 -50.78 21.37
N THR A 2 17.60 -50.07 21.40
CA THR A 2 17.78 -48.82 22.15
C THR A 2 17.36 -47.63 21.29
N GLU A 3 16.33 -46.91 21.74
CA GLU A 3 15.87 -45.66 21.11
C GLU A 3 16.96 -44.58 21.19
N LYS A 4 17.31 -43.99 20.04
CA LYS A 4 18.18 -42.81 19.97
C LYS A 4 17.34 -41.55 20.25
N PRO A 5 17.79 -40.62 21.11
CA PRO A 5 17.06 -39.39 21.36
C PRO A 5 17.17 -38.43 20.16
N LEU A 6 16.05 -37.81 19.80
CA LEU A 6 15.95 -36.75 18.78
C LEU A 6 16.79 -35.54 19.20
N LYS A 7 17.82 -35.21 18.42
CA LYS A 7 18.65 -34.03 18.61
C LYS A 7 17.86 -32.77 18.25
N ASN A 8 17.40 -32.04 19.26
CA ASN A 8 16.84 -30.68 19.12
C ASN A 8 17.86 -29.75 18.42
N HIS A 9 17.65 -29.50 17.13
CA HIS A 9 18.35 -28.46 16.38
C HIS A 9 17.76 -27.09 16.75
N ARG A 10 18.13 -26.58 17.94
CA ARG A 10 17.92 -25.17 18.28
C ARG A 10 18.84 -24.36 17.36
N ARG A 11 18.32 -23.91 16.21
CA ARG A 11 18.97 -22.87 15.39
C ARG A 11 19.15 -21.63 16.25
N THR A 12 20.36 -21.39 16.72
CA THR A 12 20.73 -20.12 17.34
C THR A 12 20.56 -19.02 16.30
N ARG A 13 19.54 -18.16 16.46
CA ARG A 13 19.41 -16.92 15.69
C ARG A 13 20.56 -15.97 16.08
N LYS A 14 21.73 -16.18 15.48
CA LYS A 14 22.77 -15.15 15.37
C LYS A 14 22.53 -14.42 14.06
N ASN A 15 21.66 -13.43 14.09
CA ASN A 15 21.66 -12.32 13.14
C ASN A 15 20.91 -11.19 13.85
N GLN A 16 21.65 -10.38 14.60
CA GLN A 16 21.19 -9.03 14.90
C GLN A 16 21.05 -8.33 13.54
N PRO A 17 19.89 -7.75 13.20
CA PRO A 17 19.78 -6.98 11.97
C PRO A 17 20.77 -5.81 12.06
N THR A 18 21.78 -5.82 11.20
CA THR A 18 22.63 -4.67 10.95
C THR A 18 21.74 -3.51 10.51
N LYS A 19 22.00 -2.31 11.03
CA LYS A 19 21.38 -1.06 10.54
C LYS A 19 21.88 -0.79 9.13
N GLU A 20 21.42 -1.57 8.16
CA GLU A 20 21.59 -1.23 6.75
C GLU A 20 20.66 -0.05 6.44
N SER A 21 21.19 0.93 5.71
CA SER A 21 20.40 2.02 5.15
C SER A 21 19.27 1.42 4.30
N PRO A 22 18.02 1.88 4.45
CA PRO A 22 16.93 1.36 3.63
C PRO A 22 17.24 1.50 2.14
N THR A 23 17.21 0.38 1.42
CA THR A 23 17.34 0.35 -0.04
C THR A 23 16.15 1.06 -0.67
N SER A 24 16.39 1.88 -1.70
CA SER A 24 15.38 2.63 -2.44
C SER A 24 14.86 1.92 -3.70
N SER A 25 15.37 0.71 -3.98
CA SER A 25 15.06 -0.07 -5.18
C SER A 25 14.72 -1.52 -4.84
N LEU A 26 13.91 -2.14 -5.72
CA LEU A 26 13.61 -3.57 -5.64
C LEU A 26 14.77 -4.42 -6.23
N PRO A 27 15.04 -5.62 -5.68
CA PRO A 27 16.06 -6.52 -6.22
C PRO A 27 15.72 -6.97 -7.65
N SER A 28 16.75 -7.16 -8.49
CA SER A 28 16.68 -7.42 -9.95
C SER A 28 16.08 -8.78 -10.37
N THR A 29 15.45 -9.53 -9.46
CA THR A 29 14.83 -10.83 -9.75
C THR A 29 13.48 -10.67 -10.47
N ASN A 30 12.94 -11.74 -11.07
CA ASN A 30 11.69 -11.77 -11.88
C ASN A 30 10.41 -11.28 -11.15
N VAL A 31 10.51 -10.75 -9.92
CA VAL A 31 9.44 -10.08 -9.18
C VAL A 31 8.69 -9.05 -10.04
N ARG A 32 9.40 -8.37 -10.95
CA ARG A 32 8.83 -7.45 -11.95
C ARG A 32 7.70 -8.07 -12.79
N THR A 33 7.94 -9.26 -13.35
CA THR A 33 7.03 -9.90 -14.30
C THR A 33 6.01 -10.77 -13.60
N ASP A 34 6.39 -11.32 -12.44
CA ASP A 34 5.66 -12.43 -11.84
C ASP A 34 4.64 -11.96 -10.79
N ILE A 35 4.86 -10.79 -10.15
CA ILE A 35 4.01 -10.29 -9.07
C ILE A 35 3.70 -8.80 -9.25
N ARG A 36 2.50 -8.51 -9.77
CA ARG A 36 2.01 -7.13 -9.92
C ARG A 36 1.89 -6.35 -8.60
N ALA A 37 1.58 -7.04 -7.51
CA ALA A 37 1.49 -6.44 -6.17
C ALA A 37 2.84 -5.91 -5.64
N SER A 38 3.95 -6.22 -6.31
CA SER A 38 5.27 -5.68 -5.95
C SER A 38 5.33 -4.15 -6.03
N PHE A 39 4.44 -3.50 -6.79
CA PHE A 39 4.37 -2.03 -6.86
C PHE A 39 3.97 -1.37 -5.53
N LEU A 40 3.33 -2.09 -4.61
CA LEU A 40 2.87 -1.55 -3.32
C LEU A 40 4.00 -0.99 -2.44
N VAL A 41 5.25 -1.38 -2.68
CA VAL A 41 6.39 -0.82 -1.95
C VAL A 41 6.72 0.62 -2.35
N PHE A 42 6.20 1.13 -3.47
CA PHE A 42 6.52 2.44 -4.03
C PHE A 42 6.32 3.58 -3.02
N GLY A 43 5.11 3.69 -2.48
CA GLY A 43 4.75 4.71 -1.49
C GLY A 43 5.58 4.66 -0.20
N PRO A 44 5.65 3.52 0.52
CA PRO A 44 6.44 3.43 1.76
C PRO A 44 7.95 3.58 1.52
N LEU A 45 8.49 3.19 0.37
CA LEU A 45 9.89 3.48 0.02
C LEU A 45 10.08 4.99 -0.12
N LEU A 46 9.27 5.65 -0.95
CA LEU A 46 9.38 7.07 -1.20
C LEU A 46 9.24 7.90 0.08
N ALA A 47 8.24 7.57 0.92
CA ALA A 47 8.03 8.24 2.21
C ALA A 47 9.21 8.06 3.18
N ARG A 48 9.91 6.92 3.13
CA ARG A 48 11.00 6.59 4.07
C ARG A 48 12.36 7.12 3.63
N THR A 49 12.64 7.15 2.33
CA THR A 49 13.98 7.42 1.78
C THR A 49 14.04 8.72 0.98
N GLY A 50 12.89 9.31 0.63
CA GLY A 50 12.78 10.39 -0.35
C GLY A 50 13.00 9.94 -1.80
N LYS A 51 13.25 8.64 -2.05
CA LYS A 51 13.53 8.08 -3.38
C LYS A 51 12.95 6.68 -3.53
N ALA A 52 12.23 6.43 -4.61
CA ALA A 52 11.75 5.09 -4.94
C ALA A 52 11.99 4.77 -6.41
N GLU A 53 12.55 3.58 -6.69
CA GLU A 53 12.65 3.01 -8.03
C GLU A 53 12.02 1.61 -8.02
N VAL A 54 10.89 1.48 -8.71
CA VAL A 54 10.09 0.25 -8.74
C VAL A 54 9.76 -0.13 -10.18
N TYR A 55 9.67 -1.43 -10.45
CA TYR A 55 9.28 -1.89 -11.78
C TYR A 55 7.78 -1.72 -12.02
N LYS A 56 7.41 -1.31 -13.23
CA LYS A 56 6.01 -1.32 -13.64
C LYS A 56 5.55 -2.76 -13.79
N PRO A 57 4.36 -3.10 -13.28
CA PRO A 57 3.79 -4.41 -13.53
C PRO A 57 3.63 -4.65 -15.03
N GLY A 58 3.87 -5.89 -15.47
CA GLY A 58 3.56 -6.31 -16.83
C GLY A 58 2.06 -6.35 -17.14
N GLY A 59 1.72 -6.78 -18.35
CA GLY A 59 0.35 -7.10 -18.76
C GLY A 59 -0.24 -8.22 -17.89
N CYS A 60 -1.56 -8.21 -17.71
CA CYS A 60 -2.28 -9.20 -16.92
C CYS A 60 -3.39 -9.81 -17.76
N ASP A 61 -3.41 -11.14 -17.89
CA ASP A 61 -4.34 -11.88 -18.76
C ASP A 61 -5.82 -11.79 -18.33
N ILE A 62 -6.10 -11.25 -17.14
CA ILE A 62 -7.46 -11.11 -16.60
C ILE A 62 -8.25 -10.03 -17.34
N GLN A 63 -7.59 -8.99 -17.87
CA GLN A 63 -8.26 -7.85 -18.51
C GLN A 63 -7.59 -7.51 -19.83
N LYS A 64 -8.42 -7.10 -20.82
CA LYS A 64 -7.95 -6.69 -22.15
C LYS A 64 -7.12 -5.40 -22.12
N GLU A 65 -7.35 -4.54 -21.11
CA GLU A 65 -6.61 -3.30 -20.92
C GLU A 65 -5.55 -3.45 -19.81
N PRO A 66 -4.38 -2.80 -19.95
CA PRO A 66 -3.38 -2.77 -18.91
C PRO A 66 -3.96 -2.05 -17.68
N ARG A 67 -4.04 -2.76 -16.54
CA ARG A 67 -4.25 -2.08 -15.26
C ARG A 67 -3.09 -1.09 -15.08
N LYS A 68 -3.38 0.20 -14.96
CA LYS A 68 -2.35 1.23 -14.80
C LYS A 68 -1.93 1.34 -13.33
N VAL A 69 -0.85 2.07 -13.09
CA VAL A 69 -0.34 2.43 -11.75
C VAL A 69 -0.41 3.94 -11.53
N ASP A 70 -1.15 4.62 -12.40
CA ASP A 70 -1.43 6.06 -12.40
C ASP A 70 -1.89 6.55 -11.04
N TYR A 71 -2.91 5.93 -10.43
CA TYR A 71 -3.38 6.39 -9.11
C TYR A 71 -2.35 6.24 -7.99
N HIS A 72 -1.40 5.30 -8.11
CA HIS A 72 -0.31 5.20 -7.15
C HIS A 72 0.71 6.34 -7.32
N ILE A 73 0.98 6.72 -8.57
CA ILE A 73 1.89 7.82 -8.90
C ILE A 73 1.23 9.16 -8.51
N GLN A 74 -0.03 9.36 -8.88
CA GLN A 74 -0.85 10.52 -8.53
C GLN A 74 -0.83 10.78 -7.03
N ALA A 75 -1.08 9.75 -6.21
CA ALA A 75 -1.04 9.89 -4.75
C ALA A 75 0.31 10.43 -4.24
N MET A 76 1.42 10.03 -4.85
CA MET A 76 2.74 10.52 -4.47
C MET A 76 3.00 11.93 -5.00
N GLU A 77 2.51 12.26 -6.19
CA GLU A 77 2.55 13.63 -6.74
C GLU A 77 1.76 14.61 -5.88
N ASP A 78 0.55 14.26 -5.46
CA ASP A 78 -0.30 15.04 -4.55
C ASP A 78 0.41 15.31 -3.22
N MET A 79 1.06 14.28 -2.67
CA MET A 79 1.89 14.39 -1.46
C MET A 79 3.22 15.11 -1.69
N SER A 80 3.55 15.46 -2.94
CA SER A 80 4.77 16.16 -3.29
C SER A 80 4.53 17.60 -3.73
N VAL A 81 3.29 18.08 -3.93
CA VAL A 81 2.96 19.39 -4.57
C VAL A 81 3.76 20.60 -4.06
N GLN A 82 4.17 20.61 -2.79
CA GLN A 82 4.98 21.69 -2.20
C GLN A 82 6.45 21.67 -2.65
N GLU A 83 6.87 20.60 -3.30
CA GLU A 83 8.20 20.33 -3.84
C GLU A 83 8.04 19.92 -5.31
N LYS A 84 9.04 20.16 -6.16
CA LYS A 84 8.97 19.64 -7.55
C LYS A 84 9.56 18.22 -7.58
N PRO A 85 8.75 17.14 -7.67
CA PRO A 85 9.32 15.80 -7.74
C PRO A 85 10.09 15.61 -9.05
N SER A 86 11.19 14.86 -9.00
CA SER A 86 11.82 14.31 -10.19
C SER A 86 11.17 12.96 -10.48
N ILE A 87 10.56 12.82 -11.66
CA ILE A 87 9.85 11.60 -12.06
C ILE A 87 10.44 11.13 -13.39
N GLU A 88 10.88 9.88 -13.39
CA GLU A 88 11.29 9.16 -14.60
C GLU A 88 10.40 7.93 -14.72
N GLU A 89 9.50 7.96 -15.70
CA GLU A 89 8.62 6.84 -16.03
C GLU A 89 9.00 6.28 -17.40
N THR A 90 9.27 4.98 -17.43
CA THR A 90 9.47 4.23 -18.67
C THR A 90 8.41 3.14 -18.79
N ASN A 91 8.48 2.30 -19.84
CA ASN A 91 7.68 1.07 -19.89
C ASN A 91 8.17 -0.02 -18.91
N ILE A 92 9.28 0.22 -18.23
CA ILE A 92 9.98 -0.77 -17.40
C ILE A 92 9.85 -0.46 -15.92
N PHE A 93 10.07 0.80 -15.56
CA PHE A 93 10.13 1.24 -14.17
C PHE A 93 9.51 2.63 -14.01
N VAL A 94 9.19 2.94 -12.75
CA VAL A 94 8.89 4.27 -12.24
C VAL A 94 9.96 4.60 -11.22
N LYS A 95 10.59 5.75 -11.40
CA LYS A 95 11.53 6.32 -10.44
C LYS A 95 11.03 7.69 -10.03
N MET A 96 10.97 7.94 -8.73
CA MET A 96 10.55 9.20 -8.16
C MET A 96 11.51 9.63 -7.05
N GLU A 97 11.87 10.90 -7.03
CA GLU A 97 12.69 11.53 -5.99
C GLU A 97 12.05 12.85 -5.54
N VAL A 98 11.99 13.04 -4.21
CA VAL A 98 11.42 14.22 -3.55
C VAL A 98 12.43 14.70 -2.52
N GLU A 99 13.11 15.81 -2.82
CA GLU A 99 14.28 16.31 -2.07
C GLU A 99 14.00 16.51 -0.58
N ASN A 100 12.86 17.12 -0.24
CA ASN A 100 12.46 17.42 1.14
C ASN A 100 11.42 16.44 1.70
N GLY A 101 11.30 15.26 1.07
CA GLY A 101 10.35 14.21 1.41
C GLY A 101 8.88 14.60 1.15
N LEU A 102 8.00 13.60 1.25
CA LEU A 102 6.56 13.78 1.09
C LEU A 102 5.98 14.66 2.20
N LYS A 103 4.88 15.35 1.89
CA LYS A 103 4.10 16.22 2.77
C LYS A 103 2.67 15.70 2.92
N PRO A 104 1.97 16.05 4.01
CA PRO A 104 0.55 15.77 4.13
C PRO A 104 -0.23 16.42 2.99
N ALA A 105 -1.25 15.72 2.49
CA ALA A 105 -2.04 16.16 1.34
C ALA A 105 -3.48 15.67 1.40
N ALA A 106 -4.33 16.26 0.57
CA ALA A 106 -5.61 15.68 0.19
C ALA A 106 -5.43 14.96 -1.14
N ILE A 107 -5.71 13.66 -1.16
CA ILE A 107 -5.63 12.78 -2.33
C ILE A 107 -7.06 12.41 -2.68
N THR A 108 -7.47 12.63 -3.92
CA THR A 108 -8.78 12.17 -4.42
C THR A 108 -8.56 11.26 -5.60
N PHE A 109 -9.01 10.01 -5.50
CA PHE A 109 -9.00 9.11 -6.63
C PHE A 109 -10.27 9.30 -7.47
N GLU A 110 -10.11 9.34 -8.79
CA GLU A 110 -11.25 9.30 -9.72
C GLU A 110 -12.05 8.00 -9.57
N LYS A 111 -11.35 6.89 -9.29
CA LYS A 111 -11.97 5.59 -9.03
C LYS A 111 -11.32 4.90 -7.83
N SER A 112 -12.17 4.29 -7.00
CA SER A 112 -11.70 3.45 -5.90
C SER A 112 -10.76 2.33 -6.37
N SER A 113 -9.56 2.29 -5.76
CA SER A 113 -8.50 1.35 -6.07
C SER A 113 -7.84 0.86 -4.79
N VAL A 114 -7.92 -0.45 -4.54
CA VAL A 114 -7.32 -1.11 -3.36
C VAL A 114 -5.83 -0.79 -3.27
N GLY A 115 -5.06 -1.08 -4.32
CA GLY A 115 -3.62 -0.91 -4.27
C GLY A 115 -3.18 0.55 -4.14
N ALA A 116 -3.90 1.49 -4.75
CA ALA A 116 -3.59 2.91 -4.63
C ALA A 116 -3.90 3.40 -3.21
N THR A 117 -5.02 2.96 -2.63
CA THR A 117 -5.39 3.24 -1.23
C THR A 117 -4.36 2.69 -0.25
N GLU A 118 -3.90 1.45 -0.42
CA GLU A 118 -2.83 0.85 0.40
C GLU A 118 -1.53 1.64 0.28
N THR A 119 -1.15 2.01 -0.94
CA THR A 119 0.09 2.75 -1.22
C THR A 119 0.07 4.13 -0.57
N ALA A 120 -1.02 4.87 -0.74
CA ALA A 120 -1.22 6.18 -0.13
C ALA A 120 -1.24 6.09 1.41
N MET A 121 -1.98 5.12 1.97
CA MET A 121 -2.09 4.94 3.42
C MET A 121 -0.75 4.56 4.07
N MET A 122 0.04 3.70 3.42
CA MET A 122 1.40 3.36 3.89
C MET A 122 2.35 4.55 3.82
N ALA A 123 2.34 5.32 2.73
CA ALA A 123 3.16 6.52 2.60
C ALA A 123 2.78 7.57 3.65
N ALA A 124 1.49 7.90 3.74
CA ALA A 124 0.95 8.85 4.70
C ALA A 124 1.28 8.50 6.15
N SER A 125 1.34 7.21 6.49
CA SER A 125 1.69 6.78 7.85
C SER A 125 3.10 7.19 8.31
N LEU A 126 4.01 7.49 7.36
CA LEU A 126 5.38 7.93 7.60
C LEU A 126 5.59 9.45 7.43
N VAL A 127 4.53 10.21 7.15
CA VAL A 127 4.57 11.65 6.90
C VAL A 127 3.91 12.39 8.06
N GLU A 128 4.61 13.32 8.70
CA GLU A 128 4.04 14.05 9.85
C GLU A 128 2.94 15.02 9.43
N GLY A 129 1.73 14.81 9.95
CA GLY A 129 0.55 15.61 9.67
C GLY A 129 -0.61 14.76 9.17
N ASP A 130 -1.68 15.41 8.74
CA ASP A 130 -2.92 14.75 8.31
C ASP A 130 -2.98 14.66 6.78
N THR A 131 -2.97 13.43 6.27
CA THR A 131 -3.29 13.13 4.88
C THR A 131 -4.71 12.58 4.81
N VAL A 132 -5.50 13.09 3.86
CA VAL A 132 -6.88 12.65 3.62
C VAL A 132 -6.92 11.95 2.27
N ILE A 133 -7.39 10.70 2.26
CA ILE A 133 -7.56 9.89 1.05
C ILE A 133 -9.07 9.78 0.80
N ARG A 134 -9.55 10.43 -0.26
CA ARG A 134 -10.94 10.46 -0.69
C ARG A 134 -11.17 9.43 -1.80
N HIS A 135 -12.40 8.94 -1.89
CA HIS A 135 -12.80 7.87 -2.79
C HIS A 135 -11.95 6.59 -2.59
N ALA A 136 -11.67 6.29 -1.32
CA ALA A 136 -10.81 5.18 -0.93
C ALA A 136 -11.50 3.81 -1.07
N ALA A 137 -10.67 2.77 -1.21
CA ALA A 137 -11.08 1.38 -1.05
C ALA A 137 -11.37 1.06 0.43
N ILE A 138 -12.31 0.14 0.67
CA ILE A 138 -12.75 -0.28 2.02
C ILE A 138 -12.87 -1.81 2.13
N GLU A 139 -12.16 -2.53 1.28
CA GLU A 139 -12.06 -3.98 1.37
C GLU A 139 -11.46 -4.40 2.72
N PRO A 140 -11.78 -5.59 3.25
CA PRO A 140 -11.28 -6.06 4.54
C PRO A 140 -9.75 -5.95 4.70
N GLU A 141 -9.01 -6.10 3.61
CA GLU A 141 -7.55 -5.98 3.57
C GLU A 141 -7.06 -4.55 3.90
N ILE A 142 -7.85 -3.51 3.58
CA ILE A 142 -7.58 -2.11 3.96
C ILE A 142 -7.67 -1.94 5.48
N TYR A 143 -8.67 -2.57 6.11
CA TYR A 143 -8.82 -2.54 7.56
C TYR A 143 -7.68 -3.28 8.28
N ASP A 144 -7.26 -4.44 7.77
CA ASP A 144 -6.14 -5.20 8.34
C ASP A 144 -4.82 -4.40 8.27
N LEU A 145 -4.56 -3.76 7.13
CA LEU A 145 -3.42 -2.85 6.95
C LEU A 145 -3.50 -1.65 7.91
N ALA A 146 -4.67 -1.02 8.01
CA ALA A 146 -4.88 0.08 8.95
C ALA A 146 -4.62 -0.36 10.40
N ASP A 147 -5.07 -1.54 10.80
CA ASP A 147 -4.82 -2.11 12.12
C ASP A 147 -3.33 -2.38 12.37
N MET A 148 -2.60 -2.86 11.37
CA MET A 148 -1.14 -2.99 11.45
C MET A 148 -0.48 -1.62 11.65
N LEU A 149 -0.79 -0.65 10.81
CA LEU A 149 -0.19 0.69 10.83
C LEU A 149 -0.52 1.45 12.14
N LYS A 150 -1.76 1.31 12.65
CA LYS A 150 -2.15 1.83 13.97
C LYS A 150 -1.31 1.22 15.09
N LYS A 151 -1.10 -0.10 15.08
CA LYS A 151 -0.19 -0.76 16.05
C LYS A 151 1.24 -0.21 15.94
N MET A 152 1.69 0.07 14.72
CA MET A 152 3.01 0.66 14.41
C MET A 152 3.12 2.14 14.81
N GLY A 153 2.01 2.81 15.16
CA GLY A 153 1.98 4.13 15.78
C GLY A 153 1.26 5.21 14.98
N ALA A 154 0.86 4.95 13.73
CA ALA A 154 0.02 5.88 12.97
C ALA A 154 -1.35 6.04 13.65
N LYS A 155 -2.05 7.15 13.38
CA LYS A 155 -3.49 7.24 13.69
C LYS A 155 -4.24 7.20 12.36
N ILE A 156 -5.18 6.29 12.25
CA ILE A 156 -5.95 6.08 11.02
C ILE A 156 -7.42 6.05 11.40
N LYS A 157 -8.21 6.88 10.73
CA LYS A 157 -9.67 6.93 10.80
C LYS A 157 -10.21 6.57 9.41
N ILE A 158 -11.21 5.70 9.37
CA ILE A 158 -11.90 5.30 8.15
C ILE A 158 -13.36 5.71 8.36
N ASP A 159 -13.85 6.58 7.49
CA ASP A 159 -15.23 7.03 7.43
C ASP A 159 -15.85 6.49 6.13
N GLU A 160 -16.85 5.63 6.25
CA GLU A 160 -17.55 5.02 5.12
C GLU A 160 -18.81 5.82 4.78
N ASN A 161 -19.20 5.81 3.51
CA ASN A 161 -20.43 6.44 3.02
C ASN A 161 -20.57 7.92 3.43
N VAL A 162 -19.49 8.69 3.23
CA VAL A 162 -19.45 10.13 3.47
C VAL A 162 -20.09 10.84 2.28
N GLU A 163 -21.15 11.62 2.53
CA GLU A 163 -21.73 12.53 1.54
C GLU A 163 -20.74 13.65 1.21
N ILE A 164 -20.51 13.86 -0.08
CA ILE A 164 -19.58 14.86 -0.61
C ILE A 164 -20.39 16.02 -1.21
N ALA A 165 -19.98 17.24 -0.92
CA ALA A 165 -20.68 18.42 -1.41
C ALA A 165 -20.63 18.49 -2.95
N GLU A 166 -21.71 18.93 -3.59
CA GLU A 166 -21.81 19.04 -5.06
C GLU A 166 -20.65 19.82 -5.68
N ASP A 167 -20.19 20.89 -5.01
CA ASP A 167 -19.06 21.70 -5.48
C ASP A 167 -17.77 20.86 -5.60
N ASP A 168 -17.49 19.97 -4.63
CA ASP A 168 -16.34 19.06 -4.65
C ASP A 168 -16.46 18.03 -5.81
N LEU A 169 -17.67 17.59 -6.18
CA LEU A 169 -17.88 16.60 -7.24
C LEU A 169 -17.51 17.15 -8.63
N THR A 170 -17.80 18.43 -8.86
CA THR A 170 -17.51 19.09 -10.15
C THR A 170 -16.02 19.30 -10.42
N ASP A 171 -15.23 19.49 -9.37
CA ASP A 171 -13.78 19.68 -9.47
C ASP A 171 -13.03 18.39 -9.87
N PHE A 172 -13.57 17.23 -9.47
CA PHE A 172 -12.96 15.92 -9.77
C PHE A 172 -13.65 15.15 -10.90
N GLY A 173 -14.81 15.62 -11.38
CA GLY A 173 -15.56 14.96 -12.44
C GLY A 173 -16.14 13.59 -12.05
N ILE A 174 -16.39 13.39 -10.75
CA ILE A 174 -16.90 12.14 -10.20
C ILE A 174 -18.39 12.32 -9.92
N GLU A 175 -19.23 11.47 -10.54
CA GLU A 175 -20.70 11.55 -10.37
C GLU A 175 -21.20 10.94 -9.05
N GLU A 176 -20.40 10.10 -8.40
CA GLU A 176 -20.77 9.47 -7.13
C GLU A 176 -20.76 10.50 -6.00
N GLU A 177 -21.90 10.71 -5.33
CA GLU A 177 -22.04 11.69 -4.23
C GLU A 177 -21.59 11.15 -2.87
N VAL A 178 -21.30 9.85 -2.79
CA VAL A 178 -21.02 9.13 -1.54
C VAL A 178 -19.68 8.41 -1.64
N TRP A 179 -18.69 8.85 -0.86
CA TRP A 179 -17.33 8.30 -0.90
C TRP A 179 -16.91 7.69 0.43
N ASN A 180 -15.88 6.86 0.39
CA ASN A 180 -15.14 6.48 1.59
C ASN A 180 -13.92 7.39 1.76
N VAL A 181 -13.67 7.80 2.99
CA VAL A 181 -12.59 8.72 3.35
C VAL A 181 -11.70 8.08 4.41
N ILE A 182 -10.40 8.02 4.13
CA ILE A 182 -9.40 7.58 5.11
C ILE A 182 -8.55 8.78 5.50
N THR A 183 -8.56 9.12 6.79
CA THR A 183 -7.68 10.14 7.36
C THR A 183 -6.52 9.48 8.09
N VAL A 184 -5.30 9.80 7.69
CA VAL A 184 -4.06 9.28 8.28
C VAL A 184 -3.31 10.43 8.92
N THR A 185 -3.20 10.44 10.25
CA THR A 185 -2.22 11.26 10.96
C THR A 185 -0.93 10.48 11.08
N GLY A 186 0.00 10.75 10.17
CA GLY A 186 1.29 10.06 10.12
C GLY A 186 2.28 10.58 11.14
N ARG A 187 3.44 9.90 11.22
CA ARG A 187 4.52 10.23 12.15
C ARG A 187 5.88 10.11 11.49
N LYS A 188 6.88 10.77 12.08
CA LYS A 188 8.28 10.71 11.64
C LYS A 188 8.87 9.31 11.54
N SER A 189 8.40 8.38 12.39
CA SER A 189 8.82 6.99 12.35
C SER A 189 7.74 6.06 12.91
N LEU A 190 7.76 4.84 12.40
CA LEU A 190 6.91 3.74 12.84
C LEU A 190 7.73 2.73 13.66
N ARG A 191 7.08 2.07 14.62
CA ARG A 191 7.70 1.02 15.44
C ARG A 191 7.41 -0.37 14.88
N SER A 192 8.32 -1.31 15.14
CA SER A 192 8.08 -2.73 14.85
C SER A 192 6.96 -3.28 15.74
N VAL A 193 6.13 -4.15 15.17
CA VAL A 193 5.01 -4.81 15.87
C VAL A 193 4.87 -6.26 15.43
N SER A 194 4.18 -7.05 16.25
CA SER A 194 3.61 -8.32 15.81
C SER A 194 2.17 -8.08 15.35
N HIS A 195 1.85 -8.53 14.15
CA HIS A 195 0.51 -8.45 13.58
C HIS A 195 0.18 -9.81 12.94
N ARG A 196 -1.03 -10.32 13.20
CA ARG A 196 -1.54 -11.55 12.60
C ARG A 196 -2.47 -11.13 11.46
N VAL A 197 -2.09 -11.50 10.24
CA VAL A 197 -2.86 -11.23 9.03
C VAL A 197 -4.26 -11.83 9.14
N MET A 198 -5.25 -11.11 8.61
CA MET A 198 -6.63 -11.60 8.54
C MET A 198 -6.76 -12.92 7.73
N PRO A 199 -7.81 -13.72 7.97
CA PRO A 199 -8.10 -14.89 7.14
C PRO A 199 -8.44 -14.52 5.69
N ASP A 200 -8.19 -15.42 4.75
CA ASP A 200 -8.50 -15.21 3.33
C ASP A 200 -10.01 -15.42 3.06
N ARG A 201 -10.70 -14.32 2.76
CA ARG A 201 -12.14 -14.33 2.46
C ARG A 201 -12.49 -14.98 1.12
N ILE A 202 -11.56 -14.98 0.16
CA ILE A 202 -11.75 -15.59 -1.16
C ILE A 202 -11.58 -17.11 -1.05
N GLU A 203 -10.60 -17.56 -0.27
CA GLU A 203 -10.45 -18.99 0.07
C GLU A 203 -11.71 -19.49 0.79
N PHE A 204 -12.17 -18.77 1.81
CA PHE A 204 -13.41 -19.12 2.53
C PHE A 204 -14.61 -19.22 1.59
N GLY A 205 -14.81 -18.22 0.74
CA GLY A 205 -15.91 -18.20 -0.24
C GLY A 205 -15.84 -19.38 -1.22
N THR A 206 -14.64 -19.74 -1.66
CA THR A 206 -14.41 -20.88 -2.57
C THR A 206 -14.87 -22.19 -1.95
N TYR A 207 -14.48 -22.47 -0.70
CA TYR A 207 -14.91 -23.68 0.00
C TYR A 207 -16.40 -23.68 0.35
N ALA A 208 -16.97 -22.52 0.69
CA ALA A 208 -18.40 -22.40 0.96
C ALA A 208 -19.24 -22.75 -0.29
N ILE A 209 -18.85 -22.25 -1.47
CA ILE A 209 -19.50 -22.59 -2.74
C ILE A 209 -19.32 -24.08 -3.06
N ALA A 210 -18.11 -24.61 -2.89
CA ALA A 210 -17.84 -26.04 -3.12
C ALA A 210 -18.70 -26.94 -2.23
N ALA A 211 -18.92 -26.58 -0.97
CA ALA A 211 -19.82 -27.31 -0.07
C ALA A 211 -21.27 -27.21 -0.52
N ALA A 212 -21.74 -26.02 -0.91
CA ALA A 212 -23.12 -25.81 -1.37
C ALA A 212 -23.47 -26.59 -2.65
N MET A 213 -22.51 -26.73 -3.57
CA MET A 213 -22.71 -27.50 -4.82
C MET A 213 -22.79 -29.02 -4.61
N ASN A 214 -22.30 -29.51 -3.47
CA ASN A 214 -22.24 -30.95 -3.16
C ASN A 214 -23.31 -31.38 -2.12
N ASN A 215 -24.26 -30.50 -1.79
CA ASN A 215 -25.46 -30.80 -1.02
C ASN A 215 -26.67 -31.01 -1.95
#